data_AF-M3PK81-F1
#
_entry.id   AF-M3PK81-F1
#
_cell.length_a   1.000
_cell.length_b   1.000
_cell.length_c   1.000
_cell.angle_alpha   90.00
_cell.angle_beta   90.00
_cell.angle_gamma   90.00
#
_symmetry.space_group_name_H-M   'P 1'
#
loop_
_entity.id
_entity.type
_entity.pdbx_description
1 polymer ?
#
loop_
_entity_poly.entity_id
_entity_poly.type
_entity_poly.pdbx_seq_one_letter_code
_entity_poly.pdbx_strand_id
1 'polypeptide(L)'
;MSQFTPNELYGKAIKDKRGASNNIHSWDLELRGAVNQTQKDFLNLFLKERRKSKYAILWGTPKKDGVPLSLKSIQDFFNHTDLINLLDDLVAKGYLKQIKNPKNNELGFALSGGKLSFEFSKILHPNEPTPTLVASDMHKMGVIDFKNKKVGLRRLSVQEGLRLFGFPKNYSLNTPYKESMDLLGNSVCVPVIQAISKRLIRII
;
A
#
# COMPACT_ATOMS: atom_id res chain seq x y z
N MET A 1 -15.85 -5.89 1.65
CA MET A 1 -14.94 -6.80 2.38
C MET A 1 -15.59 -8.17 2.64
N SER A 2 -16.37 -8.69 1.69
CA SER A 2 -17.02 -10.01 1.82
C SER A 2 -16.07 -11.19 1.55
N GLN A 3 -14.86 -10.93 1.05
CA GLN A 3 -13.90 -11.96 0.61
C GLN A 3 -12.85 -12.35 1.66
N PHE A 4 -12.78 -11.65 2.79
CA PHE A 4 -11.81 -11.93 3.86
C PHE A 4 -12.49 -11.96 5.21
N THR A 5 -12.14 -12.96 6.02
CA THR A 5 -12.43 -12.95 7.44
C THR A 5 -11.55 -11.93 8.15
N PRO A 6 -11.97 -11.42 9.33
CA PRO A 6 -11.15 -10.49 10.10
C PRO A 6 -9.75 -11.03 10.42
N ASN A 7 -9.64 -12.31 10.77
CA ASN A 7 -8.35 -12.91 11.11
C ASN A 7 -7.38 -12.93 9.92
N GLU A 8 -7.88 -13.08 8.70
CA GLU A 8 -7.06 -13.07 7.49
C GLU A 8 -6.53 -11.68 7.13
N LEU A 9 -7.14 -10.62 7.68
CA LEU A 9 -6.73 -9.24 7.44
C LEU A 9 -5.59 -8.78 8.35
N TYR A 10 -5.34 -9.46 9.47
CA TYR A 10 -4.27 -9.05 10.37
C TYR A 10 -2.90 -9.07 9.68
N GLY A 11 -2.14 -7.98 9.85
CA GLY A 11 -0.82 -7.85 9.25
C GLY A 11 -0.84 -7.70 7.72
N LYS A 12 -2.00 -7.63 7.07
CA LYS A 12 -2.07 -7.47 5.61
C LYS A 12 -1.79 -6.03 5.19
N ALA A 13 -1.20 -5.87 4.01
CA ALA A 13 -0.90 -4.57 3.43
C ALA A 13 -1.64 -4.38 2.10
N ILE A 14 -2.39 -3.29 1.99
CA ILE A 14 -3.19 -3.01 0.79
C ILE A 14 -2.36 -2.15 -0.17
N LYS A 15 -1.96 -2.72 -1.30
CA LYS A 15 -1.11 -2.06 -2.31
C LYS A 15 -1.05 -2.84 -3.62
N ASP A 16 -0.97 -2.12 -4.73
CA ASP A 16 -0.94 -2.74 -6.07
C ASP A 16 0.48 -2.88 -6.64
N LYS A 17 1.48 -2.25 -6.02
CA LYS A 17 2.83 -2.16 -6.62
C LYS A 17 3.72 -3.39 -6.45
N ARG A 18 3.45 -4.25 -5.45
CA ARG A 18 4.29 -5.40 -5.08
C ARG A 18 3.39 -6.54 -4.61
N GLY A 19 3.80 -7.80 -4.78
CA GLY A 19 3.03 -8.99 -4.37
C GLY A 19 3.77 -9.87 -3.35
N ALA A 20 3.95 -9.37 -2.12
CA ALA A 20 4.37 -10.21 -1.01
C ALA A 20 3.18 -11.04 -0.51
N SER A 21 3.42 -12.15 0.20
CA SER A 21 2.36 -13.05 0.69
C SER A 21 1.33 -12.39 1.63
N ASN A 22 1.69 -11.27 2.25
CA ASN A 22 0.81 -10.47 3.09
C ASN A 22 0.17 -9.28 2.36
N ASN A 23 0.30 -9.17 1.05
CA ASN A 23 -0.34 -8.09 0.30
C ASN A 23 -1.75 -8.48 -0.12
N ILE A 24 -2.65 -7.50 -0.09
CA ILE A 24 -3.96 -7.56 -0.71
C ILE A 24 -3.97 -6.48 -1.79
N HIS A 25 -4.37 -6.85 -3.00
CA HIS A 25 -4.45 -5.91 -4.11
C HIS A 25 -5.85 -5.30 -4.21
N SER A 26 -5.94 -4.13 -4.83
CA SER A 26 -7.22 -3.44 -4.98
C SER A 26 -8.25 -4.25 -5.75
N TRP A 27 -7.80 -5.08 -6.70
CA TRP A 27 -8.64 -6.00 -7.47
C TRP A 27 -9.05 -7.25 -6.69
N ASP A 28 -8.35 -7.61 -5.59
CA ASP A 28 -8.81 -8.65 -4.66
C ASP A 28 -9.99 -8.17 -3.81
N LEU A 29 -10.15 -6.86 -3.68
CA LEU A 29 -11.20 -6.21 -2.90
C LEU A 29 -12.23 -5.49 -3.80
N GLU A 30 -12.04 -5.56 -5.12
CA GLU A 30 -12.85 -4.89 -6.14
C GLU A 30 -13.07 -3.38 -5.87
N LEU A 31 -12.05 -2.71 -5.29
CA LEU A 31 -12.15 -1.31 -4.84
C LEU A 31 -12.44 -0.31 -5.96
N ARG A 32 -12.27 -0.73 -7.22
CA ARG A 32 -12.53 0.10 -8.40
C ARG A 32 -13.47 -0.57 -9.40
N GLY A 33 -14.26 -1.53 -8.93
CA GLY A 33 -15.18 -2.32 -9.73
C GLY A 33 -14.75 -3.78 -9.84
N ALA A 34 -15.72 -4.64 -10.15
CA ALA A 34 -15.50 -6.08 -10.25
C ALA A 34 -14.51 -6.43 -11.37
N VAL A 35 -13.67 -7.43 -11.13
CA VAL A 35 -12.77 -7.99 -12.14
C VAL A 35 -13.04 -9.48 -12.30
N ASN A 36 -12.97 -9.98 -13.52
CA ASN A 36 -13.05 -11.42 -13.74
C ASN A 36 -11.69 -12.10 -13.44
N GLN A 37 -11.68 -13.43 -13.43
CA GLN A 37 -10.47 -14.20 -13.11
C GLN A 37 -9.31 -13.89 -14.07
N THR A 38 -9.58 -13.79 -15.38
CA THR A 38 -8.58 -13.45 -16.40
C THR A 38 -7.94 -12.07 -16.13
N GLN A 39 -8.72 -11.07 -15.76
CA GLN A 39 -8.25 -9.74 -15.41
C GLN A 39 -7.40 -9.75 -14.13
N LYS A 40 -7.82 -10.52 -13.13
CA LYS A 40 -7.07 -10.70 -11.89
C LYS A 40 -5.72 -11.38 -12.15
N ASP A 41 -5.70 -12.43 -12.97
CA ASP A 41 -4.48 -13.13 -13.36
C ASP A 41 -3.55 -12.23 -14.17
N PHE A 42 -4.11 -11.46 -15.10
CA PHE A 42 -3.38 -10.44 -15.84
C PHE A 42 -2.76 -9.40 -14.90
N LEU A 43 -3.51 -8.80 -13.97
CA LEU A 43 -3.00 -7.79 -13.04
C LEU A 43 -1.88 -8.36 -12.14
N ASN A 44 -2.06 -9.59 -11.65
CA ASN A 44 -1.08 -10.34 -10.87
C ASN A 44 0.23 -10.60 -11.64
N LEU A 45 0.14 -10.89 -12.94
CA LEU A 45 1.28 -11.08 -13.81
C LEU A 45 1.94 -9.73 -14.16
N PHE A 46 1.13 -8.74 -14.55
CA PHE A 46 1.54 -7.40 -14.93
C PHE A 46 2.36 -6.70 -13.84
N LEU A 47 1.94 -6.80 -12.57
CA LEU A 47 2.67 -6.17 -11.45
C LEU A 47 4.08 -6.76 -11.25
N LYS A 48 4.29 -8.03 -11.63
CA LYS A 48 5.59 -8.72 -11.57
C LYS A 48 6.43 -8.41 -12.79
N GLU A 49 5.86 -8.59 -13.99
CA GLU A 49 6.56 -8.44 -15.26
C GLU A 49 7.15 -7.04 -15.41
N ARG A 50 6.37 -5.99 -15.10
CA ARG A 50 6.78 -4.59 -15.27
C ARG A 50 8.04 -4.19 -14.49
N ARG A 51 8.55 -5.03 -13.58
CA ARG A 51 9.75 -4.79 -12.76
C ARG A 51 11.02 -5.42 -13.36
N LYS A 52 10.90 -6.26 -14.40
CA LYS A 52 12.04 -6.88 -15.08
C LYS A 52 12.84 -5.84 -15.84
N SER A 53 14.17 -5.95 -15.77
CA SER A 53 15.08 -4.98 -16.40
C SER A 53 14.86 -4.84 -17.92
N LYS A 54 14.48 -5.93 -18.60
CA LYS A 54 14.22 -5.92 -20.05
C LYS A 54 13.18 -4.87 -20.46
N TYR A 55 12.11 -4.71 -19.69
CA TYR A 55 11.08 -3.73 -20.03
C TYR A 55 11.49 -2.29 -19.70
N ALA A 56 12.41 -2.09 -18.74
CA ALA A 56 12.99 -0.77 -18.51
C ALA A 56 13.85 -0.32 -19.70
N ILE A 57 14.60 -1.26 -20.30
CA ILE A 57 15.38 -1.04 -21.53
C ILE A 57 14.43 -0.72 -22.69
N LEU A 58 13.40 -1.54 -22.91
CA LEU A 58 12.40 -1.32 -23.98
C LEU A 58 11.65 0.00 -23.82
N TRP A 59 11.27 0.37 -22.60
CA TRP A 59 10.62 1.65 -22.31
C TRP A 59 11.60 2.84 -22.38
N GLY A 60 12.91 2.58 -22.35
CA GLY A 60 13.94 3.60 -22.42
C GLY A 60 14.11 4.41 -21.12
N THR A 61 13.91 3.81 -19.96
CA THR A 61 14.04 4.46 -18.65
C THR A 61 14.98 3.68 -17.72
N PRO A 62 15.64 4.34 -16.74
CA PRO A 62 16.37 3.60 -15.71
C PRO A 62 15.48 2.59 -15.00
N LYS A 63 16.05 1.48 -14.54
CA LYS A 63 15.30 0.48 -13.78
C LYS A 63 14.70 1.12 -12.53
N LYS A 64 13.38 1.16 -12.45
CA LYS A 64 12.58 1.68 -11.32
C LYS A 64 11.74 0.57 -10.69
N ASP A 65 10.99 0.90 -9.64
CA ASP A 65 10.00 -0.01 -9.03
C ASP A 65 8.74 -0.18 -9.90
N GLY A 66 8.97 -0.80 -11.05
CA GLY A 66 8.03 -1.08 -12.11
C GLY A 66 7.85 0.07 -13.10
N VAL A 67 8.03 -0.21 -14.39
CA VAL A 67 7.86 0.73 -15.49
C VAL A 67 6.47 0.62 -16.11
N PRO A 68 6.02 1.58 -16.94
CA PRO A 68 4.91 1.36 -17.85
C PRO A 68 5.29 0.33 -18.92
N LEU A 69 4.31 -0.39 -19.45
CA LEU A 69 4.52 -1.40 -20.49
C LEU A 69 3.69 -1.05 -21.72
N SER A 70 4.32 -1.09 -22.90
CA SER A 70 3.59 -0.97 -24.17
C SER A 70 2.76 -2.21 -24.44
N LEU A 71 1.80 -2.09 -25.37
CA LEU A 71 0.97 -3.23 -25.80
C LEU A 71 1.84 -4.42 -26.24
N LYS A 72 2.89 -4.16 -27.03
CA LYS A 72 3.85 -5.18 -27.48
C LYS A 72 4.53 -5.88 -26.31
N SER A 73 5.00 -5.11 -25.32
CA SER A 73 5.63 -5.68 -24.12
C SER A 73 4.67 -6.55 -23.31
N ILE A 74 3.38 -6.23 -23.32
CA ILE A 74 2.35 -7.02 -22.63
C ILE A 74 2.10 -8.34 -23.37
N GLN A 75 2.02 -8.30 -24.70
CA GLN A 75 1.83 -9.49 -25.54
C GLN A 75 2.95 -10.52 -25.36
N ASP A 76 4.18 -10.08 -25.07
CA ASP A 76 5.32 -10.97 -24.81
C ASP A 76 5.10 -11.97 -23.66
N PHE A 77 4.22 -11.67 -22.70
CA PHE A 77 3.96 -12.54 -21.54
C PHE A 77 2.48 -12.86 -21.31
N PHE A 78 1.58 -12.19 -22.03
CA PHE A 78 0.15 -12.38 -21.91
C PHE A 78 -0.50 -12.33 -23.29
N ASN A 79 -0.42 -13.46 -24.00
CA ASN A 79 -1.03 -13.62 -25.31
C ASN A 79 -2.52 -13.98 -25.15
N HIS A 80 -3.40 -13.00 -25.33
CA HIS A 80 -4.84 -13.15 -25.19
C HIS A 80 -5.54 -12.52 -26.39
N THR A 81 -6.52 -13.22 -26.96
CA THR A 81 -7.24 -12.78 -28.17
C THR A 81 -7.94 -11.44 -27.98
N ASP A 82 -8.44 -11.18 -26.77
CA ASP A 82 -9.19 -9.97 -26.43
C ASP A 82 -8.38 -8.98 -25.56
N LEU A 83 -7.06 -8.92 -25.76
CA LEU A 83 -6.16 -8.13 -24.91
C LEU A 83 -6.53 -6.63 -24.86
N ILE A 84 -6.89 -6.04 -26.00
CA ILE A 84 -7.19 -4.60 -26.08
C ILE A 84 -8.41 -4.26 -25.23
N ASN A 85 -9.52 -4.98 -25.40
CA ASN A 85 -10.73 -4.75 -24.61
C ASN A 85 -10.50 -5.01 -23.12
N LEU A 86 -9.69 -6.02 -22.78
CA LEU A 86 -9.30 -6.29 -21.39
C LEU A 86 -8.53 -5.09 -20.78
N LEU A 87 -7.58 -4.51 -21.52
CA LEU A 87 -6.81 -3.36 -21.06
C LEU A 87 -7.68 -2.11 -20.94
N ASP A 88 -8.55 -1.87 -21.92
CA ASP A 88 -9.44 -0.70 -21.94
C ASP A 88 -10.45 -0.75 -20.79
N ASP A 89 -11.03 -1.92 -20.49
CA ASP A 89 -11.90 -2.10 -19.33
C ASP A 89 -11.15 -1.87 -18.00
N LEU A 90 -9.91 -2.37 -17.88
CA LEU A 90 -9.08 -2.13 -16.69
C LEU A 90 -8.64 -0.66 -16.55
N VAL A 91 -8.50 0.07 -17.65
CA VAL A 91 -8.27 1.53 -17.66
C VAL A 91 -9.54 2.26 -17.25
N ALA A 92 -10.70 1.89 -17.78
CA ALA A 92 -12.00 2.49 -17.44
C ALA A 92 -12.35 2.29 -15.96
N LYS A 93 -12.09 1.09 -15.42
CA LYS A 93 -12.17 0.79 -13.98
C LYS A 93 -11.07 1.49 -13.17
N GLY A 94 -10.08 2.09 -13.80
CA GLY A 94 -9.01 2.81 -13.13
C GLY A 94 -8.02 1.91 -12.39
N TYR A 95 -7.95 0.61 -12.68
CA TYR A 95 -6.86 -0.27 -12.22
C TYR A 95 -5.55 0.04 -12.95
N LEU A 96 -5.67 0.31 -14.26
CA LEU A 96 -4.59 0.80 -15.10
C LEU A 96 -4.76 2.28 -15.43
N LYS A 97 -3.67 2.90 -15.89
CA LYS A 97 -3.66 4.20 -16.54
C LYS A 97 -2.75 4.16 -17.75
N GLN A 98 -3.12 4.94 -18.75
CA GLN A 98 -2.31 5.13 -19.94
C GLN A 98 -1.27 6.23 -19.70
N ILE A 99 -0.05 6.00 -20.20
CA ILE A 99 1.08 6.92 -20.10
C ILE A 99 1.76 6.97 -21.47
N LYS A 100 1.98 8.18 -21.99
CA LYS A 100 2.79 8.40 -23.18
C LYS A 100 4.27 8.31 -22.83
N ASN A 101 5.03 7.53 -23.59
CA ASN A 101 6.47 7.48 -23.45
C ASN A 101 7.06 8.83 -23.90
N PRO A 102 7.86 9.50 -23.06
CA PRO A 102 8.40 10.82 -23.39
C PRO A 102 9.39 10.83 -24.56
N LYS A 103 9.94 9.67 -24.96
CA LYS A 103 10.95 9.58 -26.03
C LYS A 103 10.36 9.37 -27.42
N ASN A 104 9.37 8.49 -27.54
CA ASN A 104 8.80 8.06 -28.82
C ASN A 104 7.27 8.27 -28.90
N ASN A 105 6.67 8.86 -27.87
CA ASN A 105 5.22 9.12 -27.77
C ASN A 105 4.35 7.85 -27.82
N GLU A 106 4.95 6.66 -27.68
CA GLU A 106 4.24 5.38 -27.63
C GLU A 106 3.36 5.28 -26.40
N LEU A 107 2.17 4.70 -26.56
CA LEU A 107 1.24 4.47 -25.45
C LEU A 107 1.68 3.25 -24.63
N GLY A 108 1.74 3.41 -23.32
CA GLY A 108 1.92 2.31 -22.38
C GLY A 108 0.94 2.35 -21.23
N PHE A 109 0.88 1.24 -20.53
CA PHE A 109 -0.01 1.02 -19.41
C PHE A 109 0.80 0.98 -18.11
N ALA A 110 0.26 1.55 -17.05
CA ALA A 110 0.83 1.49 -15.70
C ALA A 110 -0.26 1.25 -14.67
N LEU A 111 0.10 0.72 -13.50
CA LEU A 111 -0.83 0.61 -12.38
C LEU A 111 -1.19 2.00 -11.85
N SER A 112 -2.48 2.23 -11.61
CA SER A 112 -3.00 3.49 -11.08
C SER A 112 -2.83 3.60 -9.56
N GLY A 113 -2.88 2.48 -8.84
CA GLY A 113 -2.84 2.44 -7.37
C GLY A 113 -1.42 2.37 -6.78
N GLY A 114 -1.14 3.24 -5.81
CA GLY A 114 0.02 3.15 -4.90
C GLY A 114 -0.42 2.96 -3.44
N LYS A 115 0.55 2.87 -2.53
CA LYS A 115 0.29 2.68 -1.07
C LYS A 115 -0.72 3.68 -0.50
N LEU A 116 -0.63 4.95 -0.92
CA LEU A 116 -1.47 6.04 -0.42
C LEU A 116 -2.82 6.17 -1.15
N SER A 117 -3.02 5.42 -2.23
CA SER A 117 -4.24 5.47 -3.05
C SER A 117 -5.44 4.79 -2.39
N PHE A 118 -5.23 4.05 -1.31
CA PHE A 118 -6.27 3.30 -0.61
C PHE A 118 -6.60 3.96 0.73
N GLU A 119 -7.79 3.69 1.26
CA GLU A 119 -8.18 4.18 2.58
C GLU A 119 -7.22 3.69 3.67
N PHE A 120 -6.86 2.41 3.60
CA PHE A 120 -5.88 1.76 4.45
C PHE A 120 -4.72 1.25 3.62
N SER A 121 -3.50 1.35 4.13
CA SER A 121 -2.29 0.84 3.48
C SER A 121 -1.68 -0.37 4.17
N LYS A 122 -1.97 -0.52 5.47
CA LYS A 122 -1.54 -1.63 6.32
C LYS A 122 -2.56 -1.81 7.42
N ILE A 123 -2.90 -3.06 7.71
CA ILE A 123 -3.69 -3.46 8.86
C ILE A 123 -2.71 -4.02 9.89
N LEU A 124 -2.71 -3.49 11.10
CA LEU A 124 -1.80 -3.93 12.16
C LEU A 124 -2.22 -5.29 12.69
N HIS A 125 -1.23 -6.10 13.05
CA HIS A 125 -1.43 -7.38 13.71
C HIS A 125 -1.34 -7.16 15.23
N PRO A 126 -2.27 -7.68 16.06
CA PRO A 126 -2.28 -7.44 17.50
C PRO A 126 -1.08 -8.05 18.23
N ASN A 127 -0.52 -9.14 17.70
CA ASN A 127 0.55 -9.92 18.33
C ASN A 127 1.90 -9.86 17.57
N GLU A 128 2.06 -8.98 16.58
CA GLU A 128 3.35 -8.82 15.90
C GLU A 128 3.90 -7.41 16.10
N PRO A 129 5.23 -7.22 16.00
CA PRO A 129 5.82 -5.89 16.00
C PRO A 129 5.20 -5.00 14.91
N THR A 130 4.89 -3.77 15.29
CA THR A 130 4.40 -2.78 14.34
C THR A 130 5.55 -2.36 13.41
N PRO A 131 5.32 -2.23 12.08
CA PRO A 131 6.33 -1.69 11.18
C PRO A 131 6.65 -0.23 11.54
N THR A 132 7.72 0.32 10.98
CA THR A 132 8.00 1.76 11.13
C THR A 132 6.78 2.58 10.69
N LEU A 133 6.27 3.41 11.60
CA LEU A 133 5.17 4.33 11.36
C LEU A 133 5.78 5.66 10.93
N VAL A 134 5.53 6.07 9.69
CA VAL A 134 6.04 7.34 9.16
C VAL A 134 4.89 8.32 8.95
N ALA A 135 5.18 9.61 9.09
CA ALA A 135 4.17 10.67 9.02
C ALA A 135 3.28 10.58 7.75
N SER A 136 3.92 10.29 6.61
CA SER A 136 3.26 10.19 5.31
C SER A 136 2.17 9.12 5.21
N ASP A 137 2.18 8.08 6.03
CA ASP A 137 1.26 6.94 5.92
C ASP A 137 0.61 6.48 7.23
N MET A 138 0.98 7.06 8.38
CA MET A 138 0.42 6.68 9.68
C MET A 138 -1.11 6.84 9.72
N HIS A 139 -1.64 7.87 9.07
CA HIS A 139 -3.08 8.11 8.94
C HIS A 139 -3.83 7.06 8.09
N LYS A 140 -3.10 6.20 7.37
CA LYS A 140 -3.60 5.07 6.56
C LYS A 140 -3.44 3.72 7.28
N MET A 141 -3.07 3.72 8.56
CA MET A 141 -2.98 2.49 9.35
C MET A 141 -4.37 2.05 9.82
N GLY A 142 -4.67 0.79 9.56
CA GLY A 142 -5.92 0.15 9.94
C GLY A 142 -5.73 -0.78 11.14
N VAL A 143 -6.76 -0.88 11.97
CA VAL A 143 -6.88 -1.90 13.01
C VAL A 143 -8.28 -2.51 12.95
N ILE A 144 -8.35 -3.80 13.27
CA ILE A 144 -9.63 -4.51 13.33
C ILE A 144 -10.28 -4.21 14.67
N ASP A 145 -11.54 -3.78 14.64
CA ASP A 145 -12.36 -3.48 15.80
C ASP A 145 -13.54 -4.46 15.88
N PHE A 146 -13.86 -4.90 17.10
CA PHE A 146 -14.94 -5.85 17.41
C PHE A 146 -16.10 -5.19 18.17
N LYS A 147 -16.16 -3.86 18.20
CA LYS A 147 -17.23 -3.13 18.89
C LYS A 147 -18.63 -3.60 18.48
N ASN A 148 -19.51 -3.68 19.47
CA ASN A 148 -20.93 -4.00 19.31
C ASN A 148 -21.20 -5.33 18.59
N LYS A 149 -20.32 -6.33 18.78
CA LYS A 149 -20.40 -7.66 18.13
C LYS A 149 -20.37 -7.59 16.59
N LYS A 150 -19.92 -6.47 16.02
CA LYS A 150 -19.68 -6.30 14.58
C LYS A 150 -18.19 -6.16 14.36
N VAL A 151 -17.66 -6.91 13.41
CA VAL A 151 -16.26 -6.78 13.03
C VAL A 151 -16.14 -5.71 11.96
N GLY A 152 -15.26 -4.74 12.19
CA GLY A 152 -15.03 -3.63 11.28
C GLY A 152 -13.55 -3.29 11.18
N LEU A 153 -13.16 -2.68 10.05
CA LEU A 153 -11.85 -2.04 9.91
C LEU A 153 -12.01 -0.55 10.24
N ARG A 154 -11.14 -0.04 11.10
CA ARG A 154 -11.08 1.40 11.41
C ARG A 154 -9.64 1.91 11.38
N ARG A 155 -9.49 3.23 11.38
CA ARG A 155 -8.18 3.87 11.53
C ARG A 155 -7.62 3.65 12.92
N LEU A 156 -6.30 3.55 12.99
CA LEU A 156 -5.54 3.68 14.23
C LEU A 156 -5.89 5.02 14.89
N SER A 157 -6.28 5.00 16.16
CA SER A 157 -6.59 6.23 16.90
C SER A 157 -5.32 6.95 17.36
N VAL A 158 -5.45 8.25 17.69
CA VAL A 158 -4.34 9.04 18.26
C VAL A 158 -3.81 8.41 19.54
N GLN A 159 -4.69 7.91 20.41
CA GLN A 159 -4.28 7.25 21.65
C GLN A 159 -3.51 5.95 21.41
N GLU A 160 -3.91 5.15 20.42
CA GLU A 160 -3.16 3.94 20.05
C GLU A 160 -1.81 4.31 19.44
N GLY A 161 -1.75 5.34 18.59
CA GLY A 161 -0.49 5.87 18.06
C GLY A 161 0.46 6.34 19.16
N LEU A 162 -0.03 7.14 20.11
CA LEU A 162 0.74 7.58 21.28
C LEU A 162 1.31 6.40 22.07
N ARG A 163 0.50 5.35 22.29
CA ARG A 163 0.96 4.13 22.97
C ARG A 163 2.02 3.37 22.18
N LEU A 164 1.89 3.28 20.86
CA LEU A 164 2.90 2.64 19.99
C LEU A 164 4.25 3.37 20.05
N PHE A 165 4.24 4.70 20.21
CA PHE A 165 5.46 5.49 20.43
C PHE A 165 5.92 5.55 21.90
N GLY A 166 5.20 4.89 22.81
CA GLY A 166 5.54 4.78 24.23
C GLY A 166 5.30 6.04 25.06
N PHE A 167 4.41 6.93 24.60
CA PHE A 167 4.00 8.09 25.39
C PHE A 167 3.25 7.67 26.67
N PRO A 168 3.39 8.45 27.76
CA PRO A 168 2.61 8.23 28.99
C PRO A 168 1.10 8.26 28.76
N LYS A 169 0.34 7.50 29.58
CA LYS A 169 -1.13 7.42 29.44
C LYS A 169 -1.85 8.76 29.64
N ASN A 170 -1.24 9.70 30.37
CA ASN A 170 -1.77 11.04 30.63
C ASN A 170 -1.32 12.08 29.58
N TYR A 171 -0.53 11.70 28.59
CA TYR A 171 -0.16 12.59 27.49
C TYR A 171 -1.24 12.54 26.40
N SER A 172 -1.61 13.70 25.87
CA SER A 172 -2.61 13.85 24.80
C SER A 172 -2.17 14.90 23.80
N LEU A 173 -2.53 14.70 22.52
CA LEU A 173 -2.42 15.71 21.48
C LEU A 173 -3.78 16.38 21.28
N ASN A 174 -3.84 17.70 21.41
CA ASN A 174 -5.05 18.47 21.15
C ASN A 174 -4.97 19.12 19.75
N THR A 175 -4.80 18.28 18.72
CA THR A 175 -4.74 18.71 17.32
C THR A 175 -5.64 17.82 16.44
N PRO A 176 -6.01 18.27 15.23
CA PRO A 176 -6.76 17.44 14.29
C PRO A 176 -6.06 16.10 14.02
N TYR A 177 -6.86 15.05 13.79
CA TYR A 177 -6.36 13.66 13.62
C TYR A 177 -5.16 13.55 12.66
N LYS A 178 -5.25 14.17 11.48
CA LYS A 178 -4.19 14.07 10.47
C LYS A 178 -2.89 14.72 10.92
N GLU A 179 -2.98 15.84 11.63
CA GLU A 179 -1.84 16.54 12.20
C GLU A 179 -1.23 15.76 13.38
N SER A 180 -2.07 15.19 14.25
CA SER A 180 -1.60 14.29 15.32
C SER A 180 -0.82 13.09 14.76
N MET A 181 -1.32 12.47 13.68
CA MET A 181 -0.63 11.35 13.01
C MET A 181 0.69 11.78 12.36
N ASP A 182 0.74 13.00 11.81
CA ASP A 182 1.96 13.57 11.22
C ASP A 182 3.03 13.83 12.29
N LEU A 183 2.65 14.49 13.39
CA LEU A 183 3.52 14.73 14.55
C LEU A 183 4.07 13.42 15.12
N LEU A 184 3.21 12.41 15.30
CA LEU A 184 3.62 11.09 15.77
C LEU A 184 4.59 10.42 14.81
N GLY A 185 4.28 10.40 13.52
CA GLY A 185 5.15 9.77 12.52
C GLY A 185 6.49 10.47 12.29
N ASN A 186 6.66 11.70 12.78
CA ASN A 186 7.92 12.45 12.83
C ASN A 186 8.63 12.37 14.20
N SER A 187 7.98 11.79 15.22
CA SER A 187 8.51 11.68 16.57
C SER A 187 9.47 10.50 16.72
N VAL A 188 10.35 10.59 17.73
CA VAL A 188 11.14 9.44 18.20
C VAL A 188 10.37 8.73 19.31
N CYS A 189 10.44 7.40 19.36
CA CYS A 189 9.81 6.62 20.42
C CYS A 189 10.38 7.01 21.80
N VAL A 190 9.50 7.33 22.76
CA VAL A 190 9.87 7.77 24.11
C VAL A 190 10.82 6.80 24.82
N PRO A 191 10.62 5.45 24.77
CA PRO A 191 11.55 4.51 25.40
C PRO A 191 12.97 4.56 24.82
N VAL A 192 13.11 4.91 23.55
CA VAL A 192 14.42 5.07 22.89
C VAL A 192 15.15 6.28 23.46
N ILE A 193 14.47 7.42 23.54
CA ILE A 193 15.04 8.63 24.15
C ILE A 193 15.41 8.38 25.61
N GLN A 194 14.53 7.73 26.39
CA GLN A 194 14.83 7.36 27.78
C GLN A 194 16.10 6.51 27.92
N ALA A 195 16.29 5.52 27.04
CA ALA A 195 17.47 4.68 27.06
C ALA A 195 18.75 5.46 26.74
N ILE A 196 18.69 6.39 25.77
CA ILE A 196 19.81 7.28 25.42
C ILE A 196 20.13 8.22 26.58
N SER A 197 19.13 8.89 27.15
CA SER A 197 19.31 9.82 28.27
C SER A 197 19.93 9.14 29.49
N LYS A 198 19.49 7.92 29.84
CA LYS A 198 20.10 7.14 30.93
C LYS A 198 21.58 6.83 30.72
N ARG A 199 22.02 6.64 29.47
CA ARG A 199 23.44 6.44 29.15
C ARG A 199 24.22 7.75 29.26
N LEU A 200 23.67 8.85 28.75
CA LEU A 200 24.28 10.17 28.84
C LEU A 200 24.52 10.60 30.29
N ILE A 201 23.53 10.41 31.17
CA ILE A 201 23.63 10.74 32.60
C ILE A 201 24.75 9.97 33.33
N ARG A 202 25.21 8.82 32.81
CA ARG A 202 26.31 8.07 33.44
C ARG A 202 27.70 8.59 33.06
N ILE A 203 27.78 9.41 32.03
CA ILE A 203 29.03 9.90 31.44
C ILE A 203 29.21 11.40 31.74
N ILE A 204 28.13 12.10 32.11
CA ILE A 204 28.14 13.44 32.70
C ILE A 204 28.35 13.29 34.21
#